data_AF-A0ABD5CVW5-F1
#
_entry.id   AF-A0ABD5CVW5-F1
#
_cell.length_a   1.000
_cell.length_b   1.000
_cell.length_c   1.000
_cell.angle_alpha   90.00
_cell.angle_beta   90.00
_cell.angle_gamma   90.00
#
_symmetry.space_group_name_H-M   'P 1'
#
loop_
_entity.id
_entity.type
_entity.pdbx_description
1 polymer ?
#
loop_
_entity_poly.entity_id
_entity_poly.type
_entity_poly.pdbx_seq_one_letter_code
_entity_poly.pdbx_strand_id
1 'polypeptide(L)'
;MAGGYKCKLPADWYAVLHALTKYRDIHADAIPDEMLSYAKKHNRYIQRVRDLDGAIKTGKIQVSKKHEIGIPQGTSMSAVLANVYMIPFDHAMKTLAQSYGGIYRRYSDDFVLLIPKAVSRSSIRTVIRDINVMAQRLSRLQLEKKKTKVLLYTKAKESVVKLSEELELSPSVFDYLGFVFDGRCVTIRAKGLFKFSHKSRHSVRQVAFGQNQLIKGNNMIYIPYQEAYHRLTGQYLNMSEEAQTFRGYASRADKIYKTNNPGYGVKIDDQARKVVKKSQLYLNERRKEYAQWR
;
A
#
# COMPACT_ATOMS: atom_id res chain seq x y z
N MET A 1 3.25 -5.84 -35.12
CA MET A 1 4.53 -5.98 -35.83
C MET A 1 5.52 -6.68 -34.92
N ALA A 2 5.93 -7.89 -35.30
CA ALA A 2 6.97 -8.65 -34.64
C ALA A 2 8.30 -8.32 -35.32
N GLY A 3 9.19 -7.66 -34.58
CA GLY A 3 10.52 -7.26 -35.03
C GLY A 3 11.42 -7.07 -33.81
N GLY A 4 11.47 -8.09 -32.95
CA GLY A 4 12.39 -8.11 -31.82
C GLY A 4 13.77 -8.53 -32.31
N TYR A 5 14.69 -7.58 -32.44
CA TYR A 5 16.10 -7.90 -32.58
C TYR A 5 16.52 -8.85 -31.45
N LYS A 6 17.17 -9.97 -31.79
CA LYS A 6 17.84 -10.84 -30.81
C LYS A 6 19.08 -10.13 -30.25
N CYS A 7 18.90 -9.02 -29.55
CA CYS A 7 19.95 -8.44 -28.73
C CYS A 7 20.11 -9.34 -27.50
N LYS A 8 21.26 -10.00 -27.39
CA LYS A 8 21.68 -10.57 -26.10
C LYS A 8 21.83 -9.42 -25.12
N LEU A 9 21.23 -9.56 -23.94
CA LEU A 9 21.50 -8.66 -22.83
C LEU A 9 23.02 -8.64 -22.57
N PRO A 10 23.60 -7.47 -22.27
CA PRO A 10 24.96 -7.39 -21.74
C PRO A 10 25.17 -8.37 -20.58
N ALA A 11 26.37 -8.93 -20.47
CA ALA A 11 26.64 -10.06 -19.57
C ALA A 11 26.35 -9.72 -18.09
N ASP A 12 26.63 -8.49 -17.68
CA ASP A 12 26.31 -7.93 -16.38
C ASP A 12 24.79 -7.90 -16.11
N TRP A 13 24.01 -7.34 -17.04
CA TRP A 13 22.55 -7.30 -16.94
C TRP A 13 21.91 -8.69 -16.97
N TYR A 14 22.47 -9.60 -17.78
CA TYR A 14 22.04 -10.99 -17.78
C TYR A 14 22.27 -11.65 -16.44
N ALA A 15 23.44 -11.47 -15.82
CA ALA A 15 23.75 -12.04 -14.51
C ALA A 15 22.78 -11.53 -13.43
N VAL A 16 22.47 -10.23 -13.44
CA VAL A 16 21.50 -9.63 -12.51
C VAL A 16 20.09 -10.19 -12.71
N LEU A 17 19.60 -10.22 -13.96
CA LEU A 17 18.28 -10.74 -14.27
C LEU A 17 18.18 -12.23 -13.92
N HIS A 18 19.22 -13.00 -14.21
CA HIS A 18 19.30 -14.42 -13.85
C HIS A 18 19.22 -14.62 -12.33
N ALA A 19 19.98 -13.84 -11.55
CA ALA A 19 19.94 -13.91 -10.08
C ALA A 19 18.54 -13.56 -9.52
N LEU A 20 17.88 -12.54 -10.08
CA LEU A 20 16.55 -12.11 -9.64
C LEU A 20 15.43 -13.07 -10.07
N THR A 21 15.56 -13.75 -11.20
CA THR A 21 14.50 -14.64 -11.71
C THR A 21 14.67 -16.09 -11.27
N LYS A 22 15.87 -16.50 -10.84
CA LYS A 22 16.18 -17.84 -10.33
C LYS A 22 16.47 -17.82 -8.83
N TYR A 23 15.46 -17.46 -8.04
CA TYR A 23 15.56 -17.34 -6.59
C TYR A 23 14.98 -18.56 -5.85
N ARG A 24 15.27 -18.64 -4.56
CA ARG A 24 14.65 -19.56 -3.58
C ARG A 24 14.12 -18.73 -2.42
N ASP A 25 13.19 -19.28 -1.67
CA ASP A 25 12.67 -18.70 -0.43
C ASP A 25 12.72 -19.70 0.72
N ILE A 26 12.57 -19.16 1.93
CA ILE A 26 12.40 -19.90 3.18
C ILE A 26 11.00 -19.57 3.66
N HIS A 27 10.15 -20.58 3.79
CA HIS A 27 8.80 -20.39 4.29
C HIS A 27 8.85 -20.15 5.82
N ALA A 28 7.89 -19.39 6.35
CA ALA A 28 7.97 -18.89 7.73
C ALA A 28 7.90 -20.01 8.79
N ASP A 29 7.26 -21.12 8.46
CA ASP A 29 7.17 -22.35 9.27
C ASP A 29 8.49 -23.14 9.31
N ALA A 30 9.37 -22.96 8.32
CA ALA A 30 10.68 -23.59 8.26
C ALA A 30 11.74 -22.84 9.09
N ILE A 31 11.37 -21.74 9.76
CA ILE A 31 12.26 -20.96 10.61
C ILE A 31 12.28 -21.57 12.02
N PRO A 32 13.43 -21.99 12.55
CA PRO A 32 13.54 -22.56 13.91
C PRO A 32 13.13 -21.57 15.01
N ASP A 33 12.52 -22.07 16.09
CA ASP A 33 12.04 -21.26 17.23
C ASP A 33 13.13 -20.43 17.91
N GLU A 34 14.36 -20.94 17.93
CA GLU A 34 15.54 -20.21 18.43
C GLU A 34 15.80 -18.92 17.62
N MET A 35 15.65 -18.96 16.29
CA MET A 35 15.82 -17.80 15.41
C MET A 35 14.65 -16.84 15.55
N LEU A 36 13.43 -17.34 15.71
CA LEU A 36 12.25 -16.51 16.00
C LEU A 36 12.40 -15.78 17.34
N SER A 37 12.92 -16.47 18.36
CA SER A 37 13.18 -15.89 19.68
C SER A 37 14.27 -14.83 19.63
N TYR A 38 15.34 -15.08 18.87
CA TYR A 38 16.39 -14.09 18.61
C TYR A 38 15.83 -12.86 17.88
N ALA A 39 14.97 -13.07 16.87
CA ALA A 39 14.32 -11.99 16.12
C ALA A 39 13.44 -11.09 16.97
N LYS A 40 12.70 -11.64 17.93
CA LYS A 40 11.89 -10.85 18.87
C LYS A 40 12.73 -9.87 19.70
N LYS A 41 13.97 -10.26 20.04
CA LYS A 41 14.88 -9.45 20.87
C LYS A 41 15.72 -8.48 20.05
N HIS A 42 16.15 -8.87 18.85
CA HIS A 42 17.18 -8.17 18.07
C HIS A 42 16.69 -7.61 16.73
N ASN A 43 15.40 -7.78 16.38
CA ASN A 43 14.80 -7.41 15.09
C ASN A 43 15.54 -8.01 13.87
N ARG A 44 16.19 -9.16 14.05
CA ARG A 44 16.89 -9.93 12.99
C ARG A 44 16.91 -11.41 13.36
N TYR A 45 16.87 -12.30 12.38
CA TYR A 45 16.77 -13.75 12.62
C TYR A 45 18.08 -14.42 13.06
N ILE A 46 19.21 -13.84 12.67
CA ILE A 46 20.56 -14.40 12.88
C ILE A 46 21.53 -13.30 13.29
N GLN A 47 22.61 -13.67 13.96
CA GLN A 47 23.67 -12.74 14.33
C GLN A 47 24.59 -12.44 13.14
N ARG A 48 25.02 -13.47 12.40
CA ARG A 48 25.88 -13.35 11.21
C ARG A 48 25.23 -14.07 10.03
N VAL A 49 25.43 -13.54 8.82
CA VAL A 49 24.90 -14.14 7.58
C VAL A 49 25.39 -15.58 7.37
N ARG A 50 26.64 -15.89 7.78
CA ARG A 50 27.20 -17.25 7.68
C ARG A 50 26.42 -18.29 8.51
N ASP A 51 25.72 -17.87 9.56
CA ASP A 51 24.93 -18.77 10.39
C ASP A 51 23.70 -19.29 9.62
N LEU A 52 23.16 -18.49 8.70
CA LEU A 52 22.11 -18.90 7.77
C LEU A 52 22.61 -19.96 6.79
N ASP A 53 23.78 -19.73 6.18
CA ASP A 53 24.39 -20.70 5.26
C ASP A 53 24.67 -22.03 5.96
N GLY A 54 25.15 -21.98 7.21
CA GLY A 54 25.34 -23.16 8.05
C GLY A 54 24.02 -23.90 8.29
N ALA A 55 22.96 -23.18 8.70
CA ALA A 55 21.65 -23.76 8.96
C ALA A 55 20.99 -24.38 7.71
N ILE A 56 21.20 -23.79 6.53
CA ILE A 56 20.74 -24.37 5.26
C ILE A 56 21.52 -25.64 4.92
N LYS A 57 22.86 -25.62 5.05
CA LYS A 57 23.72 -26.78 4.72
C LYS A 57 23.49 -27.98 5.64
N THR A 58 23.22 -27.74 6.93
CA THR A 58 22.93 -28.81 7.90
C THR A 58 21.49 -29.31 7.82
N GLY A 59 20.64 -28.71 6.97
CA GLY A 59 19.23 -29.06 6.83
C GLY A 59 18.34 -28.54 7.96
N LYS A 60 18.88 -27.72 8.88
CA LYS A 60 18.12 -27.06 9.95
C LYS A 60 17.08 -26.08 9.40
N ILE A 61 17.36 -25.48 8.23
CA ILE A 61 16.41 -24.67 7.47
C ILE A 61 16.20 -25.32 6.11
N GLN A 62 14.94 -25.59 5.79
CA GLN A 62 14.55 -26.08 4.46
C GLN A 62 14.27 -24.88 3.54
N VAL A 63 14.87 -24.91 2.35
CA VAL A 63 14.67 -23.92 1.29
C VAL A 63 13.80 -24.49 0.18
N SER A 64 13.01 -23.64 -0.48
CA SER A 64 12.22 -24.08 -1.62
C SER A 64 13.06 -24.48 -2.83
N LYS A 65 12.42 -25.17 -3.78
CA LYS A 65 12.98 -25.36 -5.12
C LYS A 65 13.18 -23.99 -5.78
N LYS A 66 14.10 -23.92 -6.76
CA LYS A 66 14.30 -22.69 -7.53
C LYS A 66 12.99 -22.30 -8.21
N HIS A 67 12.57 -21.06 -8.04
CA HIS A 67 11.42 -20.52 -8.74
C HIS A 67 11.73 -20.31 -10.22
N GLU A 68 10.73 -20.53 -11.06
CA GLU A 68 10.82 -20.28 -12.50
C GLU A 68 10.00 -19.07 -12.95
N ILE A 69 9.03 -18.65 -12.14
CA ILE A 69 8.13 -17.55 -12.40
C ILE A 69 8.17 -16.61 -11.20
N GLY A 70 8.27 -15.31 -11.49
CA GLY A 70 8.26 -14.25 -10.50
C GLY A 70 9.64 -13.65 -10.24
N ILE A 71 9.65 -12.65 -9.37
CA ILE A 71 10.84 -11.97 -8.87
C ILE A 71 10.68 -11.81 -7.35
N PRO A 72 11.76 -11.92 -6.57
CA PRO A 72 11.69 -11.82 -5.12
C PRO A 72 11.21 -10.43 -4.70
N GLN A 73 10.34 -10.39 -3.69
CA GLN A 73 9.87 -9.13 -3.13
C GLN A 73 10.93 -8.53 -2.21
N GLY A 74 11.09 -7.20 -2.25
CA GLY A 74 12.01 -6.48 -1.36
C GLY A 74 13.41 -6.23 -1.93
N THR A 75 13.72 -6.68 -3.15
CA THR A 75 14.96 -6.24 -3.83
C THR A 75 14.82 -4.82 -4.37
N SER A 76 15.93 -4.09 -4.45
CA SER A 76 15.97 -2.73 -5.01
C SER A 76 15.51 -2.65 -6.47
N MET A 77 15.62 -3.75 -7.22
CA MET A 77 15.31 -3.79 -8.65
C MET A 77 13.93 -4.34 -8.99
N SER A 78 13.27 -5.06 -8.08
CA SER A 78 12.01 -5.75 -8.40
C SER A 78 10.93 -4.79 -8.88
N ALA A 79 10.84 -3.59 -8.29
CA ALA A 79 9.88 -2.57 -8.69
C ALA A 79 10.10 -2.06 -10.13
N VAL A 80 11.36 -1.90 -10.54
CA VAL A 80 11.71 -1.46 -11.90
C VAL A 80 11.38 -2.55 -12.90
N LEU A 81 11.77 -3.79 -12.62
CA LEU A 81 11.50 -4.92 -13.51
C LEU A 81 10.00 -5.18 -13.68
N ALA A 82 9.20 -5.09 -12.61
CA ALA A 82 7.75 -5.21 -12.69
C ALA A 82 7.14 -4.12 -13.60
N ASN A 83 7.63 -2.88 -13.55
CA ASN A 83 7.16 -1.82 -14.43
C ASN A 83 7.57 -2.03 -15.89
N VAL A 84 8.82 -2.44 -16.15
CA VAL A 84 9.29 -2.74 -17.50
C VAL A 84 8.49 -3.90 -18.10
N TYR A 85 8.23 -4.94 -17.32
CA TYR A 85 7.45 -6.10 -17.73
C TYR A 85 6.03 -5.72 -18.20
N MET A 86 5.44 -4.70 -17.58
CA MET A 86 4.08 -4.25 -17.87
C MET A 86 3.96 -3.31 -19.08
N ILE A 87 5.06 -2.82 -19.66
CA ILE A 87 5.04 -1.84 -20.78
C ILE A 87 4.15 -2.29 -21.96
N PRO A 88 4.25 -3.53 -22.49
CA PRO A 88 3.40 -3.96 -23.60
C PRO A 88 1.92 -3.97 -23.24
N PHE A 89 1.58 -4.39 -22.01
CA PHE A 89 0.23 -4.38 -21.50
C PHE A 89 -0.30 -2.94 -21.32
N ASP A 90 0.51 -2.05 -20.74
CA ASP A 90 0.17 -0.64 -20.54
C ASP A 90 -0.12 0.06 -21.88
N HIS A 91 0.66 -0.23 -22.91
CA HIS A 91 0.45 0.28 -24.26
C HIS A 91 -0.90 -0.20 -24.84
N ALA A 92 -1.22 -1.48 -24.70
CA ALA A 92 -2.48 -2.05 -25.17
C ALA A 92 -3.68 -1.47 -24.41
N MET A 93 -3.57 -1.34 -23.07
CA MET A 93 -4.59 -0.72 -22.23
C MET A 93 -4.83 0.74 -22.56
N LYS A 94 -3.76 1.50 -22.84
CA LYS A 94 -3.87 2.90 -23.30
C LYS A 94 -4.62 2.98 -24.63
N THR A 95 -4.29 2.11 -25.58
CA THR A 95 -4.96 2.05 -26.89
C THR A 95 -6.43 1.72 -26.75
N LEU A 96 -6.76 0.71 -25.93
CA LEU A 96 -8.15 0.35 -25.59
C LEU A 96 -8.88 1.53 -24.94
N ALA A 97 -8.27 2.23 -23.99
CA ALA A 97 -8.89 3.40 -23.37
C ALA A 97 -9.22 4.47 -24.41
N GLN A 98 -8.28 4.78 -25.30
CA GLN A 98 -8.44 5.78 -26.35
C GLN A 98 -9.56 5.42 -27.35
N SER A 99 -9.71 4.15 -27.71
CA SER A 99 -10.79 3.72 -28.63
C SER A 99 -12.19 3.96 -28.07
N TYR A 100 -12.32 4.09 -26.74
CA TYR A 100 -13.57 4.44 -26.08
C TYR A 100 -13.63 5.89 -25.60
N GLY A 101 -12.66 6.75 -25.95
CA GLY A 101 -12.56 8.12 -25.42
C GLY A 101 -12.31 8.17 -23.90
N GLY A 102 -11.74 7.10 -23.36
CA GLY A 102 -11.45 6.90 -21.95
C GLY A 102 -10.01 7.19 -21.55
N ILE A 103 -9.69 6.93 -20.29
CA ILE A 103 -8.36 7.14 -19.70
C ILE A 103 -7.93 5.91 -18.92
N TYR A 104 -6.67 5.52 -19.13
CA TYR A 104 -5.98 4.48 -18.36
C TYR A 104 -4.94 5.07 -17.41
N ARG A 105 -4.89 4.55 -16.18
CA ARG A 105 -3.86 4.87 -15.17
C ARG A 105 -3.47 3.61 -14.40
N ARG A 106 -2.17 3.39 -14.21
CA ARG A 106 -1.61 2.29 -13.42
C ARG A 106 -0.67 2.84 -12.35
N TYR A 107 -0.69 2.22 -11.17
CA TYR A 107 0.26 2.42 -10.08
C TYR A 107 0.67 1.04 -9.53
N SER A 108 1.88 0.60 -9.89
CA SER A 108 2.32 -0.78 -9.68
C SER A 108 1.28 -1.78 -10.22
N ASP A 109 0.64 -2.56 -9.35
CA ASP A 109 -0.25 -3.64 -9.74
C ASP A 109 -1.71 -3.15 -9.86
N ASP A 110 -2.03 -2.02 -9.23
CA ASP A 110 -3.37 -1.44 -9.25
C ASP A 110 -3.51 -0.55 -10.50
N PHE A 111 -4.54 -0.78 -11.31
CA PHE A 111 -4.88 0.10 -12.43
C PHE A 111 -6.36 0.45 -12.45
N VAL A 112 -6.66 1.56 -13.11
CA VAL A 112 -8.02 2.02 -13.39
C VAL A 112 -8.15 2.33 -14.88
N LEU A 113 -9.26 1.88 -15.45
CA LEU A 113 -9.72 2.23 -16.79
C LEU A 113 -11.05 2.98 -16.64
N LEU A 114 -11.06 4.25 -17.04
CA LEU A 114 -12.26 5.08 -17.06
C LEU A 114 -12.77 5.17 -18.49
N ILE A 115 -14.05 4.85 -18.70
CA ILE A 115 -14.72 4.90 -20.00
C ILE A 115 -15.98 5.77 -19.87
N PRO A 116 -16.29 6.64 -20.84
CA PRO A 116 -17.51 7.43 -20.87
C PRO A 116 -18.79 6.57 -20.80
N LYS A 117 -19.81 7.09 -20.10
CA LYS A 117 -21.07 6.38 -19.82
C LYS A 117 -21.90 6.03 -21.07
N ALA A 118 -21.63 6.65 -22.23
CA ALA A 118 -22.35 6.39 -23.48
C ALA A 118 -22.15 4.97 -24.05
N VAL A 119 -21.29 4.16 -23.43
CA VAL A 119 -20.99 2.79 -23.82
C VAL A 119 -22.02 1.80 -23.27
N SER A 120 -22.54 0.92 -24.13
CA SER A 120 -23.56 -0.08 -23.77
C SER A 120 -23.05 -1.12 -22.75
N ARG A 121 -23.95 -1.76 -22.00
CA ARG A 121 -23.59 -2.86 -21.08
C ARG A 121 -22.90 -4.03 -21.79
N SER A 122 -23.29 -4.34 -23.03
CA SER A 122 -22.64 -5.37 -23.86
C SER A 122 -21.20 -5.01 -24.20
N SER A 123 -20.94 -3.72 -24.45
CA SER A 123 -19.59 -3.21 -24.69
C SER A 123 -18.72 -3.30 -23.43
N ILE A 124 -19.26 -3.06 -22.23
CA ILE A 124 -18.53 -3.23 -20.96
C ILE A 124 -18.04 -4.67 -20.78
N ARG A 125 -18.89 -5.67 -21.06
CA ARG A 125 -18.49 -7.09 -21.01
C ARG A 125 -17.39 -7.42 -22.01
N THR A 126 -17.45 -6.82 -23.19
CA THR A 126 -16.44 -6.97 -24.25
C THR A 126 -15.11 -6.40 -23.78
N VAL A 127 -15.11 -5.18 -23.23
CA VAL A 127 -13.93 -4.55 -22.63
C VAL A 127 -13.30 -5.43 -21.54
N ILE A 128 -14.09 -5.99 -20.63
CA ILE A 128 -13.57 -6.87 -19.56
C ILE A 128 -12.93 -8.13 -20.15
N ARG A 129 -13.55 -8.73 -21.16
CA ARG A 129 -13.00 -9.88 -21.87
C ARG A 129 -11.67 -9.53 -22.53
N ASP A 130 -11.61 -8.42 -23.24
CA ASP A 130 -10.41 -7.98 -23.95
C ASP A 130 -9.26 -7.71 -22.97
N ILE A 131 -9.54 -7.07 -21.84
CA ILE A 131 -8.55 -6.85 -20.77
C ILE A 131 -7.98 -8.18 -20.26
N ASN A 132 -8.83 -9.18 -19.99
CA ASN A 132 -8.37 -10.50 -19.54
C ASN A 132 -7.53 -11.21 -20.60
N VAL A 133 -7.94 -11.15 -21.87
CA VAL A 133 -7.17 -11.72 -22.99
C VAL A 133 -5.81 -11.02 -23.12
N MET A 134 -5.77 -9.69 -23.01
CA MET A 134 -4.53 -8.92 -23.07
C MET A 134 -3.61 -9.24 -21.88
N ALA A 135 -4.14 -9.33 -20.66
CA ALA A 135 -3.35 -9.71 -19.48
C ALA A 135 -2.71 -11.10 -19.66
N GLN A 136 -3.48 -12.07 -20.16
CA GLN A 136 -2.95 -13.40 -20.41
C GLN A 136 -1.92 -13.43 -21.56
N ARG A 137 -2.19 -12.74 -22.67
CA ARG A 137 -1.35 -12.78 -23.88
C ARG A 137 -0.08 -11.95 -23.77
N LEU A 138 -0.16 -10.77 -23.16
CA LEU A 138 0.93 -9.79 -23.13
C LEU A 138 1.80 -9.91 -21.88
N SER A 139 1.22 -10.30 -20.75
CA SER A 139 1.94 -10.40 -19.48
C SER A 139 1.83 -11.78 -18.82
N ARG A 140 1.10 -12.75 -19.39
CA ARG A 140 0.90 -14.07 -18.76
C ARG A 140 0.40 -13.97 -17.31
N LEU A 141 -0.28 -12.88 -16.97
CA LEU A 141 -0.81 -12.62 -15.63
C LEU A 141 -2.32 -12.85 -15.61
N GLN A 142 -2.81 -13.25 -14.45
CA GLN A 142 -4.23 -13.36 -14.17
C GLN A 142 -4.65 -12.21 -13.27
N LEU A 143 -5.75 -11.54 -13.62
CA LEU A 143 -6.31 -10.49 -12.79
C LEU A 143 -7.04 -11.09 -11.58
N GLU A 144 -6.83 -10.49 -10.41
CA GLU A 144 -7.47 -10.93 -9.18
C GLU A 144 -8.96 -10.57 -9.22
N LYS A 145 -9.82 -11.57 -9.47
CA LYS A 145 -11.27 -11.39 -9.62
C LYS A 145 -11.91 -10.69 -8.42
N LYS A 146 -11.48 -11.03 -7.19
CA LYS A 146 -12.03 -10.45 -5.96
C LYS A 146 -11.73 -8.95 -5.81
N LYS A 147 -10.59 -8.49 -6.35
CA LYS A 147 -10.19 -7.07 -6.30
C LYS A 147 -10.76 -6.27 -7.46
N THR A 148 -10.97 -6.92 -8.60
CA THR A 148 -11.48 -6.27 -9.82
C THR A 148 -12.93 -5.86 -9.62
N LYS A 149 -13.24 -4.59 -9.89
CA LYS A 149 -14.59 -4.03 -9.74
C LYS A 149 -14.97 -3.25 -10.99
N VAL A 150 -16.19 -3.47 -11.45
CA VAL A 150 -16.82 -2.63 -12.48
C VAL A 150 -17.73 -1.65 -11.77
N LEU A 151 -17.44 -0.37 -11.93
CA LEU A 151 -18.15 0.71 -11.24
C LEU A 151 -18.83 1.62 -12.26
N LEU A 152 -20.06 2.03 -11.95
CA LEU A 152 -20.83 2.98 -12.73
C LEU A 152 -21.04 4.23 -11.88
N TYR A 153 -20.64 5.37 -12.41
CA TYR A 153 -20.91 6.67 -11.81
C TYR A 153 -22.01 7.38 -12.59
N THR A 154 -22.95 8.01 -11.87
CA THR A 154 -23.99 8.86 -12.49
C THR A 154 -24.02 10.22 -11.81
N LYS A 155 -23.68 11.27 -12.57
CA LYS A 155 -23.69 12.66 -12.08
C LYS A 155 -25.04 13.07 -11.50
N ALA A 156 -26.15 12.76 -12.18
CA ALA A 156 -27.50 13.11 -11.72
C ALA A 156 -27.90 12.47 -10.38
N LYS A 157 -27.32 11.33 -10.01
CA LYS A 157 -27.59 10.63 -8.75
C LYS A 157 -26.49 10.82 -7.71
N GLU A 158 -25.39 11.49 -8.09
CA GLU A 158 -24.16 11.62 -7.31
C GLU A 158 -23.73 10.32 -6.62
N SER A 159 -23.85 9.20 -7.33
CA SER A 159 -23.64 7.88 -6.73
C SER A 159 -22.76 7.00 -7.60
N VAL A 160 -21.98 6.17 -6.91
CA VAL A 160 -21.19 5.08 -7.48
C VAL A 160 -21.91 3.78 -7.16
N VAL A 161 -22.16 2.96 -8.19
CA VAL A 161 -22.72 1.62 -8.03
C VAL A 161 -21.77 0.59 -8.63
N LYS A 162 -21.69 -0.59 -8.01
CA LYS A 162 -20.96 -1.73 -8.54
C LYS A 162 -21.89 -2.55 -9.44
N LEU A 163 -21.38 -2.94 -10.60
CA LEU A 163 -21.99 -3.92 -11.47
C LEU A 163 -21.39 -5.30 -11.17
N SER A 164 -22.22 -6.28 -10.80
CA SER A 164 -21.79 -7.67 -10.61
C SER A 164 -21.68 -8.42 -11.94
N GLU A 165 -21.16 -9.65 -11.91
CA GLU A 165 -21.11 -10.52 -13.09
C GLU A 165 -22.52 -10.89 -13.57
N GLU A 166 -23.45 -11.03 -12.61
CA GLU A 166 -24.88 -11.29 -12.78
C GLU A 166 -25.69 -10.06 -13.23
N LEU A 167 -25.02 -8.93 -13.52
CA LEU A 167 -25.61 -7.64 -13.87
C LEU A 167 -26.41 -6.95 -12.75
N GLU A 168 -26.22 -7.37 -11.51
CA GLU A 168 -26.85 -6.72 -10.37
C GLU A 168 -26.13 -5.42 -10.02
N LEU A 169 -26.91 -4.41 -9.60
CA LEU A 169 -26.40 -3.13 -9.17
C LEU A 169 -26.45 -3.03 -7.66
N SER A 170 -25.31 -2.71 -7.04
CA SER A 170 -25.23 -2.49 -5.59
C SER A 170 -24.54 -1.16 -5.28
N PRO A 171 -24.91 -0.45 -4.21
CA PRO A 171 -24.19 0.74 -3.76
C PRO A 171 -22.72 0.45 -3.54
N SER A 172 -21.85 1.36 -4.00
CA SER A 172 -20.41 1.19 -3.85
C SER A 172 -19.68 2.52 -3.79
N VAL A 173 -18.35 2.44 -3.73
CA VAL A 173 -17.46 3.60 -3.76
C VAL A 173 -16.30 3.30 -4.70
N PHE A 174 -15.76 4.34 -5.32
CA PHE A 174 -14.52 4.26 -6.06
C PHE A 174 -13.35 4.45 -5.10
N ASP A 175 -12.48 3.45 -4.98
CA ASP A 175 -11.35 3.46 -4.07
C ASP A 175 -10.05 3.27 -4.86
N TYR A 176 -9.15 4.24 -4.80
CA TYR A 176 -7.88 4.23 -5.52
C TYR A 176 -6.80 4.99 -4.75
N LEU A 177 -5.62 4.39 -4.59
CA LEU A 177 -4.44 4.99 -3.95
C LEU A 177 -4.69 5.64 -2.58
N GLY A 178 -5.55 5.03 -1.77
CA GLY A 178 -5.82 5.49 -0.41
C GLY A 178 -6.89 6.59 -0.30
N PHE A 179 -7.52 6.96 -1.43
CA PHE A 179 -8.66 7.86 -1.47
C PHE A 179 -9.93 7.11 -1.87
N VAL A 180 -11.07 7.60 -1.37
CA VAL A 180 -12.39 7.04 -1.64
C VAL A 180 -13.29 8.16 -2.15
N PHE A 181 -13.96 7.90 -3.27
CA PHE A 181 -14.99 8.74 -3.86
C PHE A 181 -16.33 8.00 -3.83
N ASP A 182 -17.31 8.56 -3.13
CA ASP A 182 -18.65 7.97 -2.97
C ASP A 182 -19.66 8.44 -4.02
N GLY A 183 -19.23 9.29 -4.96
CA GLY A 183 -20.08 9.95 -5.94
C GLY A 183 -20.38 11.41 -5.62
N ARG A 184 -20.23 11.80 -4.34
CA ARG A 184 -20.45 13.16 -3.83
C ARG A 184 -19.17 13.80 -3.33
N CYS A 185 -18.33 13.06 -2.62
CA CYS A 185 -17.14 13.60 -1.99
C CYS A 185 -15.94 12.65 -2.00
N VAL A 186 -14.74 13.25 -2.00
CA VAL A 186 -13.46 12.54 -1.86
C VAL A 186 -13.03 12.57 -0.39
N THR A 187 -12.63 11.41 0.12
CA THR A 187 -12.20 11.16 1.49
C THR A 187 -10.96 10.25 1.55
N ILE A 188 -10.28 10.20 2.69
CA ILE A 188 -9.23 9.21 2.98
C ILE A 188 -9.88 7.85 3.28
N ARG A 189 -9.30 6.79 2.72
CA ARG A 189 -9.71 5.40 2.98
C ARG A 189 -9.71 5.10 4.49
N ALA A 190 -10.82 4.57 5.00
CA ALA A 190 -11.01 4.24 6.42
C ALA A 190 -9.89 3.36 7.00
N LYS A 191 -9.38 2.40 6.22
CA LYS A 191 -8.24 1.55 6.62
C LYS A 191 -6.98 2.35 6.93
N GLY A 192 -6.71 3.42 6.20
CA GLY A 192 -5.57 4.31 6.44
C GLY A 192 -5.74 5.07 7.76
N LEU A 193 -6.93 5.65 7.98
CA LEU A 193 -7.29 6.35 9.21
C LEU A 193 -7.21 5.43 10.44
N PHE A 194 -7.70 4.20 10.32
CA PHE A 194 -7.63 3.20 11.38
C PHE A 194 -6.18 2.85 11.74
N LYS A 195 -5.33 2.56 10.74
CA LYS A 195 -3.90 2.27 10.97
C LYS A 195 -3.19 3.44 11.65
N PHE A 196 -3.47 4.67 11.22
CA PHE A 196 -2.93 5.87 11.86
C PHE A 196 -3.36 5.96 13.33
N SER A 197 -4.67 5.84 13.60
CA SER A 197 -5.21 5.88 14.97
C SER A 197 -4.60 4.80 15.86
N HIS A 198 -4.47 3.57 15.36
CA HIS A 198 -3.88 2.46 16.10
C HIS A 198 -2.41 2.72 16.46
N LYS A 199 -1.59 3.13 15.49
CA LYS A 199 -0.17 3.49 15.71
C LYS A 199 -0.02 4.68 16.65
N SER A 200 -0.87 5.70 16.49
CA SER A 200 -0.90 6.86 17.35
C SER A 200 -1.20 6.48 18.81
N ARG A 201 -2.24 5.68 19.05
CA ARG A 201 -2.57 5.19 20.40
C ARG A 201 -1.45 4.37 21.03
N HIS A 202 -0.79 3.52 20.24
CA HIS A 202 0.38 2.78 20.70
C HIS A 202 1.52 3.73 21.13
N SER A 203 1.81 4.75 20.31
CA SER A 203 2.82 5.77 20.63
C SER A 203 2.44 6.59 21.86
N VAL A 204 1.17 6.95 22.04
CA VAL A 204 0.66 7.65 23.23
C VAL A 204 0.90 6.81 24.48
N ARG A 205 0.60 5.50 24.45
CA ARG A 205 0.85 4.62 25.59
C ARG A 205 2.35 4.61 25.95
N GLN A 206 3.23 4.41 24.98
CA GLN A 206 4.68 4.40 25.23
C GLN A 206 5.17 5.66 25.96
N VAL A 207 4.68 6.83 25.55
CA VAL A 207 5.05 8.11 26.18
C VAL A 207 4.36 8.29 27.54
N ALA A 208 3.04 8.10 27.64
CA ALA A 208 2.32 8.35 28.88
C ALA A 208 2.78 7.41 30.03
N PHE A 209 3.09 6.15 29.73
CA PHE A 209 3.59 5.19 30.71
C PHE A 209 5.10 5.31 30.96
N GLY A 210 5.90 5.64 29.93
CA GLY A 210 7.36 5.74 30.04
C GLY A 210 7.83 6.80 31.03
N GLN A 211 7.08 7.90 31.17
CA GLN A 211 7.39 8.96 32.14
C GLN A 211 7.36 8.46 33.60
N ASN A 212 6.47 7.53 33.93
CA ASN A 212 6.40 6.97 35.29
C ASN A 212 7.53 5.97 35.57
N GLN A 213 8.05 5.27 34.56
CA GLN A 213 9.23 4.41 34.73
C GLN A 213 10.50 5.24 34.94
N LEU A 214 10.62 6.39 34.28
CA LEU A 214 11.73 7.33 34.47
C LEU A 214 11.78 7.92 35.88
N ILE A 215 10.63 8.27 36.47
CA ILE A 215 10.56 8.76 37.85
C ILE A 215 11.00 7.68 38.85
N LYS A 216 10.93 6.39 38.46
CA LYS A 216 11.26 5.25 39.30
C LYS A 216 12.63 4.59 39.02
N GLY A 217 13.44 5.03 38.03
CA GLY A 217 14.71 4.35 37.68
C GLY A 217 15.74 5.18 36.89
N ASN A 218 17.03 4.94 37.16
CA ASN A 218 18.17 5.77 36.71
C ASN A 218 18.60 5.63 35.22
N ASN A 219 18.70 6.79 34.58
CA ASN A 219 19.50 7.25 33.43
C ASN A 219 19.47 6.59 32.03
N MET A 220 19.32 5.27 31.84
CA MET A 220 19.39 4.70 30.47
C MET A 220 18.05 4.73 29.71
N ILE A 221 16.94 5.00 30.42
CA ILE A 221 15.56 5.02 29.90
C ILE A 221 15.20 6.39 29.29
N TYR A 222 15.98 7.44 29.55
CA TYR A 222 15.65 8.82 29.18
C TYR A 222 15.70 9.09 27.67
N ILE A 223 16.72 8.56 26.97
CA ILE A 223 16.86 8.71 25.51
C ILE A 223 15.71 7.99 24.75
N PRO A 224 15.38 6.72 25.04
CA PRO A 224 14.22 6.05 24.43
C PRO A 224 12.90 6.80 24.61
N TYR A 225 12.70 7.41 25.79
CA TYR A 225 11.51 8.22 26.06
C TYR A 225 11.47 9.50 25.22
N GLN A 226 12.58 10.24 25.13
CA GLN A 226 12.67 11.43 24.29
C GLN A 226 12.40 11.09 22.82
N GLU A 227 12.99 10.02 22.29
CA GLU A 227 12.72 9.56 20.93
C GLU A 227 11.25 9.18 20.71
N ALA A 228 10.63 8.48 21.67
CA ALA A 228 9.21 8.16 21.62
C ALA A 228 8.34 9.42 21.66
N TYR A 229 8.72 10.42 22.46
CA TYR A 229 8.03 11.70 22.58
C TYR A 229 8.13 12.52 21.29
N HIS A 230 9.32 12.67 20.72
CA HIS A 230 9.53 13.37 19.45
C HIS A 230 8.79 12.68 18.30
N ARG A 231 8.79 11.35 18.25
CA ARG A 231 8.00 10.59 17.28
C ARG A 231 6.51 10.82 17.45
N LEU A 232 6.00 10.78 18.68
CA LEU A 232 4.59 11.02 18.98
C LEU A 232 4.15 12.40 18.51
N THR A 233 4.87 13.43 18.96
CA THR A 233 4.56 14.83 18.68
C THR A 233 4.73 15.15 17.21
N GLY A 234 5.85 14.75 16.61
CA GLY A 234 6.17 15.00 15.20
C GLY A 234 5.28 14.26 14.21
N GLN A 235 4.95 12.98 14.45
CA GLN A 235 4.23 12.17 13.46
C GLN A 235 2.72 12.11 13.66
N TYR A 236 2.25 12.09 14.91
CA TYR A 236 0.86 11.74 15.22
C TYR A 236 0.04 12.87 15.85
N LEU A 237 0.67 13.84 16.49
CA LEU A 237 -0.01 14.97 17.15
C LEU A 237 0.18 16.29 16.40
N ASN A 238 1.06 16.32 15.40
CA ASN A 238 1.39 17.52 14.65
C ASN A 238 0.20 18.01 13.82
N MET A 239 -0.14 19.28 14.00
CA MET A 239 -1.22 19.99 13.34
C MET A 239 -0.74 20.95 12.24
N SER A 240 0.56 21.01 11.93
CA SER A 240 1.06 21.81 10.80
C SER A 240 0.68 21.16 9.46
N GLU A 241 0.38 22.00 8.49
CA GLU A 241 0.03 21.62 7.12
C GLU A 241 1.28 21.47 6.23
N GLU A 242 2.33 22.21 6.56
CA GLU A 242 3.63 22.22 5.89
C GLU A 242 4.49 21.01 6.29
N ALA A 243 4.20 20.42 7.46
CA ALA A 243 5.01 19.34 7.99
C ALA A 243 4.93 18.05 7.15
N GLN A 244 5.99 17.23 7.20
CA GLN A 244 6.01 15.89 6.60
C GLN A 244 5.29 14.88 7.51
N THR A 245 4.00 15.09 7.74
CA THR A 245 3.18 14.33 8.69
C THR A 245 1.93 13.80 8.01
N PHE A 246 1.18 12.95 8.70
CA PHE A 246 -0.10 12.46 8.19
C PHE A 246 -1.08 13.61 7.87
N ARG A 247 -1.20 14.61 8.76
CA ARG A 247 -2.03 15.78 8.48
C ARG A 247 -1.44 16.63 7.36
N GLY A 248 -0.14 16.89 7.36
CA GLY A 248 0.46 17.69 6.28
C GLY A 248 0.27 17.04 4.91
N TYR A 249 0.38 15.72 4.81
CA TYR A 249 0.01 14.97 3.60
C TYR A 249 -1.48 15.17 3.24
N ALA A 250 -2.38 15.06 4.21
CA ALA A 250 -3.80 15.23 3.99
C ALA A 250 -4.16 16.65 3.53
N SER A 251 -3.59 17.71 4.12
CA SER A 251 -3.80 19.10 3.69
C SER A 251 -3.32 19.31 2.25
N ARG A 252 -2.11 18.83 1.90
CA ARG A 252 -1.60 18.92 0.52
C ARG A 252 -2.51 18.20 -0.47
N ALA A 253 -2.96 16.99 -0.13
CA ALA A 253 -3.90 16.26 -0.98
C ALA A 253 -5.25 16.98 -1.11
N ASP A 254 -5.80 17.48 -0.01
CA ASP A 254 -7.06 18.24 0.03
C ASP A 254 -7.00 19.47 -0.89
N LYS A 255 -5.89 20.22 -0.84
CA LYS A 255 -5.63 21.36 -1.73
C LYS A 255 -5.62 20.94 -3.20
N ILE A 256 -4.90 19.87 -3.55
CA ILE A 256 -4.84 19.36 -4.94
C ILE A 256 -6.24 18.97 -5.43
N TYR A 257 -7.03 18.26 -4.61
CA TYR A 257 -8.38 17.86 -4.99
C TYR A 257 -9.34 19.04 -5.11
N LYS A 258 -9.18 20.09 -4.28
CA LYS A 258 -9.98 21.32 -4.36
C LYS A 258 -9.64 22.16 -5.59
N THR A 259 -8.36 22.30 -5.94
CA THR A 259 -7.93 23.06 -7.13
C THR A 259 -8.44 22.42 -8.43
N ASN A 260 -8.45 21.10 -8.51
CA ASN A 260 -8.87 20.36 -9.71
C ASN A 260 -10.36 19.95 -9.68
N ASN A 261 -11.21 20.66 -8.93
CA ASN A 261 -12.56 20.20 -8.58
C ASN A 261 -13.66 20.68 -9.56
N PRO A 262 -14.32 19.78 -10.30
CA PRO A 262 -15.41 20.12 -11.21
C PRO A 262 -16.82 20.03 -10.56
N GLY A 263 -16.93 19.82 -9.23
CA GLY A 263 -18.21 19.85 -8.52
C GLY A 263 -18.47 18.74 -7.49
N TYR A 264 -17.44 18.11 -6.90
CA TYR A 264 -17.60 17.18 -5.78
C TYR A 264 -17.09 17.79 -4.45
N GLY A 265 -17.57 17.33 -3.30
CA GLY A 265 -17.03 17.71 -2.00
C GLY A 265 -15.63 17.14 -1.75
N VAL A 266 -14.80 17.84 -0.97
CA VAL A 266 -13.50 17.33 -0.53
C VAL A 266 -13.45 17.41 1.00
N LYS A 267 -13.20 16.28 1.66
CA LYS A 267 -13.22 16.15 3.14
C LYS A 267 -11.96 15.45 3.67
N ILE A 268 -10.85 15.55 2.96
CA ILE A 268 -9.61 14.80 3.24
C ILE A 268 -8.94 15.39 4.48
N ASP A 269 -8.69 16.70 4.50
CA ASP A 269 -8.03 17.35 5.63
C ASP A 269 -8.93 17.37 6.88
N ASP A 270 -10.24 17.54 6.71
CA ASP A 270 -11.20 17.47 7.81
C ASP A 270 -11.14 16.13 8.56
N GLN A 271 -11.05 15.02 7.82
CA GLN A 271 -10.87 13.69 8.42
C GLN A 271 -9.54 13.59 9.15
N ALA A 272 -8.45 14.10 8.57
CA ALA A 272 -7.14 14.06 9.19
C ALA A 272 -7.09 14.89 10.48
N ARG A 273 -7.58 16.14 10.47
CA ARG A 273 -7.71 16.99 11.66
C ARG A 273 -8.50 16.30 12.77
N LYS A 274 -9.64 15.69 12.43
CA LYS A 274 -10.49 14.99 13.39
C LYS A 274 -9.74 13.84 14.06
N VAL A 275 -8.95 13.07 13.31
CA VAL A 275 -8.20 11.94 13.86
C VAL A 275 -6.99 12.40 14.69
N VAL A 276 -6.24 13.40 14.24
CA VAL A 276 -5.13 13.98 15.02
C VAL A 276 -5.62 14.61 16.33
N LYS A 277 -6.73 15.35 16.30
CA LYS A 277 -7.36 15.93 17.50
C LYS A 277 -7.78 14.84 18.49
N LYS A 278 -8.34 13.73 18.01
CA LYS A 278 -8.65 12.57 18.86
C LYS A 278 -7.40 11.97 19.51
N SER A 279 -6.27 11.92 18.80
CA SER A 279 -5.01 11.46 19.38
C SER A 279 -4.46 12.40 20.45
N GLN A 280 -4.58 13.71 20.26
CA GLN A 280 -4.22 14.72 21.26
C GLN A 280 -5.08 14.61 22.52
N LEU A 281 -6.40 14.47 22.36
CA LEU A 281 -7.33 14.24 23.48
C LEU A 281 -6.98 12.96 24.24
N TYR A 282 -6.72 11.86 23.52
CA TYR A 282 -6.35 10.59 24.14
C TYR A 282 -5.05 10.69 24.95
N LEU A 283 -4.05 11.45 24.49
CA LEU A 283 -2.84 11.72 25.29
C LEU A 283 -3.18 12.45 26.60
N ASN A 284 -4.02 13.48 26.52
CA ASN A 284 -4.42 14.27 27.69
C ASN A 284 -5.22 13.44 28.70
N GLU A 285 -6.17 12.62 28.23
CA GLU A 285 -6.93 11.68 29.07
C GLU A 285 -6.01 10.71 29.79
N ARG A 286 -5.10 10.05 29.06
CA ARG A 286 -4.14 9.11 29.65
C ARG A 286 -3.26 9.79 30.72
N ARG A 287 -2.76 11.00 30.46
CA ARG A 287 -1.98 11.76 31.45
C ARG A 287 -2.77 12.06 32.72
N LYS A 288 -4.06 12.41 32.61
CA LYS A 288 -4.94 12.68 33.77
C LYS A 288 -5.20 11.42 34.59
N GLU A 289 -5.56 10.32 33.93
CA GLU A 289 -5.77 9.02 34.60
C GLU A 289 -4.52 8.61 35.39
N TYR A 290 -3.30 8.83 34.85
CA TYR A 290 -2.07 8.54 35.60
C TYR A 290 -1.78 9.51 36.74
N ALA A 291 -2.18 10.78 36.63
CA ALA A 291 -2.04 11.71 37.74
C ALA A 291 -2.92 11.32 38.93
N GLN A 292 -4.09 10.71 38.68
CA GLN A 292 -5.01 10.21 39.70
C GLN A 292 -4.58 8.88 40.33
N TRP A 293 -3.67 8.14 39.70
CA TRP A 293 -3.10 6.90 40.24
C TRP A 293 -1.85 7.13 41.11
N ARG A 294 -1.45 8.40 41.29
CA ARG A 294 -0.41 8.83 42.24
C ARG A 294 -1.03 9.17 43.58
#